data_AF-A0A9D5Q4P8-F1
#
_entry.id   AF-A0A9D5Q4P8-F1
#
_cell.length_a   1.000
_cell.length_b   1.000
_cell.length_c   1.000
_cell.angle_alpha   90.00
_cell.angle_beta   90.00
_cell.angle_gamma   90.00
#
_symmetry.space_group_name_H-M   'P 1'
#
loop_
_entity.id
_entity.type
_entity.pdbx_description
1 polymer ?
#
loop_
_entity_poly.entity_id
_entity_poly.type
_entity_poly.pdbx_seq_one_letter_code
_entity_poly.pdbx_strand_id
1 'polypeptide(L)'
;NTGNGVIEAAQEANFYAIGVDADQGYIAPGYIMGSMMKRVGLSIFETIQKILDGTYRDGSVITYGIAENGVGMSKDEDMKAIVGEDVMQRLEEIEQGIIDGTIEVPERS
;
A
#
# COMPACT_ATOMS: atom_id res chain seq x y z
N ASN A 1 18.18 1.20 2.93
CA ASN A 1 17.76 1.39 1.53
C ASN A 1 18.25 0.27 0.64
N THR A 2 17.75 -0.96 0.83
CA THR A 2 18.01 -2.09 -0.08
C THR A 2 16.97 -2.17 -1.21
N GLY A 3 15.74 -1.65 -1.01
CA GLY A 3 14.67 -1.66 -2.00
C GLY A 3 14.91 -0.76 -3.22
N ASN A 4 15.51 0.41 -3.04
CA ASN A 4 15.78 1.34 -4.15
C ASN A 4 16.70 0.72 -5.22
N GLY A 5 17.66 -0.12 -4.82
CA GLY A 5 18.52 -0.83 -5.77
C GLY A 5 17.77 -1.85 -6.62
N VAL A 6 16.68 -2.44 -6.12
CA VAL A 6 15.81 -3.33 -6.91
C VAL A 6 14.99 -2.53 -7.92
N ILE A 7 14.55 -1.32 -7.55
CA ILE A 7 13.81 -0.42 -8.43
C ILE A 7 14.69 0.12 -9.56
N GLU A 8 15.92 0.53 -9.24
CA GLU A 8 16.91 0.93 -10.25
C GLU A 8 17.25 -0.23 -11.18
N ALA A 9 17.46 -1.44 -10.63
CA ALA A 9 17.72 -2.64 -11.43
C ALA A 9 16.55 -3.02 -12.34
N ALA A 10 15.30 -2.73 -11.97
CA ALA A 10 14.12 -2.97 -12.80
C ALA A 10 14.22 -2.22 -14.14
N GLN A 11 14.69 -0.97 -14.08
CA GLN A 11 14.96 -0.17 -15.27
C GLN A 11 16.18 -0.69 -16.05
N GLU A 12 17.28 -1.03 -15.37
CA GLU A 12 18.51 -1.47 -16.03
C GLU A 12 18.39 -2.83 -16.72
N ALA A 13 17.66 -3.76 -16.11
CA ALA A 13 17.48 -5.14 -16.59
C ALA A 13 16.11 -5.39 -17.22
N ASN A 14 15.33 -4.34 -17.46
CA ASN A 14 14.06 -4.36 -18.20
C ASN A 14 13.03 -5.38 -17.65
N PHE A 15 12.80 -5.32 -16.35
CA PHE A 15 11.76 -6.10 -15.66
C PHE A 15 10.87 -5.18 -14.81
N TYR A 16 9.71 -5.68 -14.38
CA TYR A 16 8.81 -4.90 -13.52
C TYR A 16 9.04 -5.16 -12.04
N ALA A 17 8.92 -4.12 -11.21
CA ALA A 17 9.00 -4.21 -9.76
C ALA A 17 7.74 -3.66 -9.07
N ILE A 18 7.53 -4.06 -7.82
CA ILE A 18 6.49 -3.53 -6.94
C ILE A 18 7.17 -2.75 -5.81
N GLY A 19 6.78 -1.49 -5.64
CA GLY A 19 7.28 -0.61 -4.59
C GLY A 19 6.65 -0.89 -3.22
N VAL A 20 7.19 -0.29 -2.17
CA VAL A 20 6.72 -0.46 -0.79
C VAL A 20 6.79 0.83 0.02
N ASP A 21 5.88 0.95 1.00
CA ASP A 21 5.71 2.05 1.97
C ASP A 21 5.21 3.37 1.38
N ALA A 22 5.70 3.79 0.21
CA ALA A 22 5.28 4.99 -0.50
C ALA A 22 5.09 4.71 -2.00
N ASP A 23 4.56 5.69 -2.73
CA ASP A 23 4.43 5.60 -4.18
C ASP A 23 5.82 5.82 -4.76
N GLN A 24 6.40 4.75 -5.31
CA GLN A 24 7.75 4.73 -5.85
C GLN A 24 7.77 4.74 -7.39
N GLY A 25 6.62 4.95 -8.05
CA GLY A 25 6.53 4.99 -9.52
C GLY A 25 7.47 6.01 -10.14
N TYR A 26 7.67 7.15 -9.46
CA TYR A 26 8.55 8.23 -9.93
C TYR A 26 10.04 7.86 -10.00
N ILE A 27 10.48 6.78 -9.32
CA ILE A 27 11.89 6.37 -9.28
C ILE A 27 12.27 5.65 -10.58
N ALA A 28 11.38 4.80 -11.11
CA ALA A 28 11.56 4.10 -12.38
C ALA A 28 10.23 4.06 -13.18
N PRO A 29 9.83 5.19 -13.81
CA PRO A 29 8.57 5.30 -14.52
C PRO A 29 8.42 4.22 -15.60
N GLY A 30 7.24 3.59 -15.67
CA GLY A 30 6.97 2.48 -16.59
C GLY A 30 7.53 1.11 -16.19
N TYR A 31 8.32 1.02 -15.11
CA TYR A 31 8.85 -0.25 -14.58
C TYR A 31 8.28 -0.62 -13.21
N ILE A 32 7.59 0.30 -12.54
CA ILE A 32 6.90 0.03 -11.28
C ILE A 32 5.43 -0.24 -11.56
N MET A 33 5.01 -1.49 -11.43
CA MET A 33 3.63 -1.94 -11.71
C MET A 33 2.64 -1.66 -10.58
N GLY A 34 3.06 -0.90 -9.58
CA GLY A 34 2.31 -0.55 -8.39
C GLY A 34 3.18 -0.51 -7.15
N SER A 35 2.73 0.18 -6.11
CA SER A 35 3.41 0.23 -4.81
C SER A 35 2.46 -0.12 -3.69
N MET A 36 2.88 -0.99 -2.77
CA MET A 36 2.12 -1.22 -1.54
C MET A 36 2.39 -0.07 -0.55
N MET A 37 1.43 0.83 -0.45
CA MET A 37 1.45 2.02 0.38
C MET A 37 1.23 1.66 1.85
N LYS A 38 2.03 2.24 2.75
CA LYS A 38 1.76 2.24 4.20
C LYS A 38 1.67 3.67 4.70
N ARG A 39 0.48 4.09 5.13
CA ARG A 39 0.23 5.44 5.63
C ARG A 39 0.66 5.59 7.09
N VAL A 40 1.94 5.33 7.38
CA VAL A 40 2.50 5.47 8.74
C VAL A 40 2.34 6.90 9.27
N GLY A 41 2.39 7.91 8.40
CA GLY A 41 2.10 9.29 8.79
C GLY A 41 0.67 9.49 9.31
N LEU A 42 -0.32 8.84 8.69
CA LEU A 42 -1.72 8.88 9.14
C LEU A 42 -1.87 8.24 10.51
N SER A 43 -1.27 7.05 10.71
CA SER A 43 -1.37 6.35 11.99
C SER A 43 -0.73 7.11 13.15
N ILE A 44 0.39 7.80 12.90
CA ILE A 44 1.02 8.68 13.89
C ILE A 44 0.11 9.88 14.19
N PHE A 45 -0.40 10.56 13.16
CA PHE A 45 -1.24 11.73 13.32
C PHE A 45 -2.51 11.42 14.13
N GLU A 46 -3.24 10.37 13.76
CA GLU A 46 -4.47 9.98 14.46
C GLU A 46 -4.21 9.52 15.89
N THR A 47 -3.08 8.86 16.14
CA THR A 47 -2.69 8.46 17.51
C THR A 47 -2.42 9.69 18.38
N ILE A 48 -1.68 10.68 17.87
CA ILE A 48 -1.42 11.94 18.59
C ILE A 48 -2.75 12.66 18.85
N GLN A 49 -3.65 12.71 17.86
CA GLN A 49 -4.95 13.34 18.03
C GLN A 49 -5.77 12.65 19.11
N LYS A 50 -5.82 11.32 19.16
CA LYS A 50 -6.50 10.56 20.22
C LYS A 50 -5.93 10.86 21.62
N ILE A 51 -4.61 11.06 21.73
CA ILE A 51 -3.96 11.45 22.99
C ILE A 51 -4.41 12.85 23.42
N LEU A 52 -4.40 13.81 22.50
CA LEU A 52 -4.83 15.19 22.77
C LEU A 52 -6.31 15.28 23.15
N ASP A 53 -7.15 14.47 22.50
CA ASP A 53 -8.59 14.38 22.76
C ASP A 53 -8.93 13.55 24.02
N GLY A 54 -7.92 12.98 24.70
CA GLY A 54 -8.10 12.17 25.91
C GLY A 54 -8.81 10.83 25.66
N THR A 55 -8.90 10.39 24.40
CA THR A 55 -9.57 9.14 24.00
C THR A 55 -8.60 7.97 23.79
N TYR A 56 -7.29 8.25 23.85
CA TYR A 56 -6.26 7.23 23.79
C TYR A 56 -6.35 6.28 25.00
N ARG A 57 -6.26 4.98 24.74
CA ARG A 57 -6.25 3.94 25.77
C ARG A 57 -4.86 3.34 25.88
N ASP A 58 -4.25 3.46 27.05
CA ASP A 58 -2.94 2.85 27.31
C ASP A 58 -2.99 1.33 27.13
N GLY A 59 -1.94 0.78 26.52
CA GLY A 59 -1.84 -0.65 26.22
C GLY A 59 -2.76 -1.13 25.10
N SER A 60 -3.49 -0.24 24.41
CA SER A 60 -4.28 -0.63 23.23
C SER A 60 -3.40 -0.83 22.00
N VAL A 61 -3.80 -1.78 21.15
CA VAL A 61 -3.26 -1.96 19.79
C VAL A 61 -4.24 -1.30 18.83
N ILE A 62 -3.75 -0.35 18.03
CA ILE A 62 -4.53 0.28 16.96
C ILE A 62 -4.05 -0.31 15.64
N THR A 63 -4.94 -1.02 14.95
CA THR A 63 -4.66 -1.65 13.66
C THR A 63 -5.09 -0.71 12.54
N TYR A 64 -4.25 -0.58 11.53
CA TYR A 64 -4.50 0.23 10.33
C TYR A 64 -4.37 -0.66 9.10
N GLY A 65 -5.47 -1.28 8.70
CA GLY A 65 -5.57 -2.16 7.53
C GLY A 65 -6.06 -1.42 6.29
N ILE A 66 -6.59 -2.17 5.33
CA ILE A 66 -7.20 -1.61 4.11
C ILE A 66 -8.46 -0.80 4.46
N ALA A 67 -9.26 -1.29 5.42
CA ALA A 67 -10.49 -0.62 5.85
C ALA A 67 -10.23 0.77 6.47
N GLU A 68 -9.15 0.91 7.25
CA GLU A 68 -8.73 2.18 7.84
C GLU A 68 -7.90 3.05 6.87
N ASN A 69 -7.78 2.66 5.60
CA ASN A 69 -6.88 3.29 4.62
C ASN A 69 -5.42 3.37 5.12
N GLY A 70 -5.04 2.48 6.03
CA GLY A 70 -3.70 2.38 6.60
C GLY A 70 -2.69 1.78 5.63
N VAL A 71 -3.16 0.81 4.85
CA VAL A 71 -2.41 0.17 3.76
C VAL A 71 -3.26 0.07 2.51
N GLY A 72 -2.63 0.06 1.34
CA GLY A 72 -3.33 -0.07 0.06
C GLY A 72 -2.36 -0.08 -1.12
N MET A 73 -2.86 -0.37 -2.32
CA MET A 73 -2.04 -0.26 -3.53
C MET A 73 -2.04 1.18 -4.06
N SER A 74 -0.95 1.59 -4.72
CA SER A 74 -0.99 2.77 -5.59
C SER A 74 -2.02 2.55 -6.70
N LYS A 75 -2.59 3.63 -7.23
CA LYS A 75 -3.60 3.61 -8.31
C LYS A 75 -3.30 4.71 -9.32
N ASP A 76 -2.01 4.84 -9.64
CA ASP A 76 -1.51 5.83 -10.59
C ASP A 76 -1.71 5.37 -12.04
N GLU A 77 -1.58 6.31 -12.98
CA GLU A 77 -1.76 6.06 -14.42
C GLU A 77 -0.72 5.09 -14.98
N ASP A 78 0.49 5.06 -14.42
CA ASP A 78 1.56 4.14 -14.86
C ASP A 78 1.19 2.70 -14.51
N MET A 79 0.75 2.46 -13.27
CA MET A 79 0.23 1.16 -12.85
C MET A 79 -0.92 0.73 -13.75
N LYS A 80 -1.90 1.61 -13.99
CA LYS A 80 -3.04 1.31 -14.87
C LYS A 80 -2.59 0.95 -16.29
N ALA A 81 -1.60 1.66 -16.83
CA ALA A 81 -1.05 1.39 -18.16
C ALA A 81 -0.28 0.07 -18.23
N ILE A 82 0.40 -0.33 -17.15
CA ILE A 82 1.19 -1.57 -17.09
C ILE A 82 0.29 -2.80 -16.87
N VAL A 83 -0.66 -2.72 -15.94
CA VAL A 83 -1.45 -3.88 -15.49
C VAL A 83 -2.79 -4.04 -16.20
N GLY A 84 -3.33 -2.95 -16.77
CA GLY A 84 -4.63 -2.96 -17.45
C GLY A 84 -5.83 -2.76 -16.51
N GLU A 85 -6.98 -2.42 -17.12
CA GLU A 85 -8.23 -2.14 -16.41
C GLU A 85 -8.80 -3.37 -15.69
N ASP A 86 -8.62 -4.56 -16.27
CA ASP A 86 -9.09 -5.82 -15.71
C ASP A 86 -8.40 -6.15 -14.38
N VAL A 87 -7.09 -5.92 -14.30
CA VAL A 87 -6.33 -6.09 -13.05
C VAL A 87 -6.72 -5.02 -12.04
N MET A 88 -6.91 -3.78 -12.46
CA MET A 88 -7.37 -2.70 -11.57
C MET A 88 -8.75 -3.02 -10.97
N GLN A 89 -9.69 -3.50 -11.77
CA GLN A 89 -11.01 -3.91 -11.30
C GLN A 89 -10.90 -5.08 -10.32
N ARG A 90 -10.03 -6.06 -10.60
CA ARG A 90 -9.84 -7.20 -9.71
C ARG A 90 -9.22 -6.80 -8.38
N LEU A 91 -8.33 -5.80 -8.37
CA LEU A 91 -7.78 -5.25 -7.14
C LEU A 91 -8.86 -4.60 -6.28
N GLU A 92 -9.76 -3.82 -6.88
CA GLU A 92 -10.89 -3.21 -6.17
C GLU A 92 -11.84 -4.25 -5.58
N GLU A 93 -12.15 -5.31 -6.32
CA GLU A 93 -12.95 -6.43 -5.82
C GLU A 93 -12.31 -7.10 -4.61
N ILE A 94 -10.98 -7.29 -4.64
CA ILE A 94 -10.23 -7.90 -3.54
C ILE A 94 -10.16 -6.95 -2.34
N GLU A 95 -9.88 -5.66 -2.54
CA GLU A 95 -9.90 -4.65 -1.50
C GLU A 95 -11.25 -4.62 -0.78
N GLN A 96 -12.35 -4.56 -1.55
CA GLN A 96 -13.69 -4.59 -0.99
C GLN A 96 -13.99 -5.93 -0.29
N GLY A 97 -13.55 -7.04 -0.87
CA GLY A 97 -13.72 -8.35 -0.26
C GLY A 97 -13.01 -8.49 1.09
N ILE A 98 -11.84 -7.87 1.24
CA ILE A 98 -11.09 -7.80 2.50
C ILE A 98 -11.81 -6.88 3.50
N ILE A 99 -12.29 -5.71 3.06
CA ILE A 99 -13.03 -4.76 3.91
C ILE A 99 -14.30 -5.40 4.46
N ASP A 100 -15.04 -6.12 3.64
CA ASP A 100 -16.31 -6.75 4.01
C ASP A 100 -16.13 -8.11 4.71
N GLY A 101 -14.88 -8.56 4.88
CA GLY A 101 -14.53 -9.81 5.56
C GLY A 101 -14.85 -11.08 4.76
N THR A 102 -15.19 -10.96 3.47
CA THR A 102 -15.41 -12.11 2.57
C THR A 102 -14.10 -12.75 2.11
N ILE A 103 -12.99 -12.00 2.19
CA ILE A 103 -11.63 -12.46 1.92
C ILE A 103 -10.80 -12.30 3.20
N GLU A 104 -10.39 -13.41 3.80
CA GLU A 104 -9.42 -13.40 4.91
C GLU A 104 -7.99 -13.47 4.37
N VAL A 105 -7.14 -12.54 4.80
CA VAL A 105 -5.71 -12.54 4.51
C VAL A 105 -4.98 -13.34 5.59
N PRO A 106 -4.30 -14.45 5.27
CA PRO A 106 -3.56 -15.22 6.26
C PRO A 106 -2.34 -14.45 6.78
N GLU A 107 -2.06 -14.55 8.08
CA GLU A 107 -0.92 -13.86 8.70
C GLU A 107 0.44 -14.48 8.34
N ARG A 108 0.46 -15.68 7.75
CA ARG A 108 1.67 -16.44 7.40
C ARG A 108 1.45 -17.22 6.10
N SER A 109 2.50 -17.29 5.29
CA SER A 109 2.60 -18.08 4.06
C SER A 109 2.87 -19.56 4.34
#